data_AF-A0A8X6JSS6-F1
#
_entry.id   AF-A0A8X6JSS6-F1
#
_cell.length_a   1.000
_cell.length_b   1.000
_cell.length_c   1.000
_cell.angle_alpha   90.00
_cell.angle_beta   90.00
_cell.angle_gamma   90.00
#
_symmetry.space_group_name_H-M   'P 1'
#
loop_
_entity.id
_entity.type
_entity.pdbx_description
1 polymer ?
#
loop_
_entity_poly.entity_id
_entity_poly.type
_entity_poly.pdbx_seq_one_letter_code
_entity_poly.pdbx_strand_id
1 'polypeptide(L)'
;GDQYSFKEALVLHDYKVEDVSNSARVGSRDKWSYFWLLAHRQNKTALTMYAKTEEMKQKWIDAIEKALDNVCPAALQNTDHIFQMHSFEKPANCTECDKLLRGIFYQGYLCSVCGVAVHKDCIDDVRSCGAPRLPPRPPSVTVVPEILRRNLSSAARKPYMFKVRARFAYQGPPDHLSFDSDDEIYVTNKLNNMCWEGYVARTGKTGFFPPDHVE
;
A
#
# COMPACT_ATOMS: atom_id res chain seq x y z
N GLY A 1 -43.86 4.93 -23.59
CA GLY A 1 -42.72 4.56 -22.72
C GLY A 1 -43.22 4.57 -21.31
N ASP A 2 -42.88 3.57 -20.53
CA ASP A 2 -43.30 3.51 -19.14
C ASP A 2 -42.63 4.63 -18.34
N GLN A 3 -43.44 5.44 -17.66
CA GLN A 3 -42.95 6.55 -16.83
C GLN A 3 -42.81 6.08 -15.38
N TYR A 4 -41.58 6.12 -14.86
CA TYR A 4 -41.29 5.82 -13.46
C TYR A 4 -41.04 7.13 -12.70
N SER A 5 -41.55 7.23 -11.47
CA SER A 5 -41.30 8.38 -10.58
C SER A 5 -40.44 7.94 -9.41
N PHE A 6 -39.35 8.65 -9.16
CA PHE A 6 -38.51 8.44 -7.98
C PHE A 6 -39.30 8.74 -6.70
N LYS A 7 -39.16 7.88 -5.69
CA LYS A 7 -39.83 8.02 -4.39
C LYS A 7 -38.81 8.08 -3.27
N GLU A 8 -37.96 7.05 -3.20
CA GLU A 8 -36.98 6.90 -2.14
C GLU A 8 -35.77 6.12 -2.65
N ALA A 9 -34.62 6.35 -2.01
CA ALA A 9 -33.40 5.57 -2.20
C ALA A 9 -32.97 4.99 -0.85
N LEU A 10 -32.66 3.69 -0.85
CA LEU A 10 -32.17 2.98 0.34
C LEU A 10 -30.65 2.81 0.22
N VAL A 11 -29.91 3.33 1.20
CA VAL A 11 -28.45 3.17 1.25
C VAL A 11 -28.13 1.76 1.76
N LEU A 12 -27.83 0.84 0.84
CA LEU A 12 -27.59 -0.58 1.12
C LEU A 12 -26.62 -0.84 2.28
N HIS A 13 -25.55 -0.04 2.41
CA HIS A 13 -24.59 -0.13 3.52
C HIS A 13 -25.24 -0.17 4.91
N ASP A 14 -26.34 0.56 5.09
CA ASP A 14 -27.00 0.72 6.38
C ASP A 14 -28.06 -0.34 6.66
N TYR A 15 -28.33 -1.24 5.70
CA TYR A 15 -29.31 -2.31 5.81
C TYR A 15 -28.65 -3.69 5.79
N LYS A 16 -29.33 -4.67 6.37
CA LYS A 16 -29.05 -6.09 6.25
C LYS A 16 -30.29 -6.80 5.73
N VAL A 17 -30.08 -7.86 4.95
CA VAL A 17 -31.16 -8.73 4.48
C VAL A 17 -31.45 -9.77 5.55
N GLU A 18 -32.72 -9.92 5.91
CA GLU A 18 -33.20 -11.02 6.75
C GLU A 18 -34.22 -11.83 5.95
N ASP A 19 -33.85 -13.08 5.64
CA ASP A 19 -34.75 -14.01 4.99
C ASP A 19 -35.71 -14.64 6.01
N VAL A 20 -37.00 -14.39 5.84
CA VAL A 20 -38.05 -14.93 6.68
C VAL A 20 -38.65 -16.16 6.00
N SER A 21 -38.67 -17.29 6.69
CA SER A 21 -39.31 -18.51 6.17
C SER A 21 -40.82 -18.29 6.03
N ASN A 22 -41.30 -18.20 4.79
CA ASN A 22 -42.71 -18.00 4.51
C ASN A 22 -43.44 -19.34 4.61
N SER A 23 -44.07 -19.63 5.75
CA SER A 23 -45.04 -20.72 5.82
C SER A 23 -46.33 -20.29 5.13
N ALA A 24 -46.41 -20.44 3.81
CA ALA A 24 -47.68 -20.38 3.12
C ALA A 24 -48.59 -21.45 3.75
N ARG A 25 -49.69 -21.04 4.39
CA ARG A 25 -50.69 -22.00 4.86
C ARG A 25 -51.18 -22.78 3.64
N VAL A 26 -51.04 -24.10 3.67
CA VAL A 26 -51.49 -25.00 2.60
C VAL A 26 -52.94 -24.64 2.24
N GLY A 27 -53.15 -24.07 1.05
CA GLY A 27 -54.48 -23.62 0.58
C GLY A 27 -54.68 -22.10 0.45
N SER A 28 -53.75 -21.25 0.88
CA SER A 28 -53.84 -19.80 0.65
C SER A 28 -53.45 -19.44 -0.79
N ARG A 29 -54.32 -18.69 -1.48
CA ARG A 29 -54.09 -18.12 -2.83
C ARG A 29 -53.38 -16.75 -2.79
N ASP A 30 -52.76 -16.40 -1.67
CA ASP A 30 -52.18 -15.07 -1.47
C ASP A 30 -50.86 -14.95 -2.26
N LYS A 31 -50.96 -14.36 -3.46
CA LYS A 31 -49.84 -14.15 -4.40
C LYS A 31 -48.74 -13.22 -3.87
N TRP A 32 -48.90 -12.62 -2.69
CA TRP A 32 -47.91 -11.75 -2.04
C TRP A 32 -47.42 -12.35 -0.72
N SER A 33 -47.50 -13.67 -0.58
CA SER A 33 -47.11 -14.36 0.65
C SER A 33 -45.61 -14.46 0.85
N TYR A 34 -44.80 -14.14 -0.16
CA TYR A 34 -43.34 -14.22 -0.11
C TYR A 34 -42.76 -12.85 0.21
N PHE A 35 -42.04 -12.74 1.32
CA PHE A 35 -41.42 -11.49 1.72
C PHE A 35 -40.09 -11.71 2.42
N TRP A 36 -39.28 -10.67 2.44
CA TRP A 36 -38.04 -10.58 3.21
C TRP A 36 -37.97 -9.21 3.89
N LEU A 37 -37.08 -9.09 4.86
CA LEU A 37 -36.89 -7.84 5.59
C LEU A 37 -35.55 -7.21 5.20
N LEU A 38 -35.58 -5.90 5.00
CA LEU A 38 -34.39 -5.04 4.98
C LEU A 38 -34.34 -4.31 6.31
N ALA A 39 -33.60 -4.89 7.26
CA ALA A 39 -33.46 -4.33 8.61
C ALA A 39 -32.27 -3.37 8.65
N HIS A 40 -32.48 -2.17 9.20
CA HIS A 40 -31.41 -1.19 9.38
C HIS A 40 -30.42 -1.69 10.44
N ARG A 41 -29.11 -1.58 10.20
CA ARG A 41 -28.04 -2.07 11.08
C ARG A 41 -28.02 -1.39 12.45
N GLN A 42 -28.51 -0.15 12.52
CA GLN A 42 -28.72 0.60 13.78
C GLN A 42 -30.13 0.39 14.38
N ASN A 43 -30.88 -0.61 13.92
CA ASN A 43 -32.25 -0.94 14.33
C ASN A 43 -33.25 0.23 14.27
N LYS A 44 -33.04 1.19 13.35
CA LYS A 44 -33.92 2.38 13.21
C LYS A 44 -35.20 2.07 12.43
N THR A 45 -35.07 1.31 11.35
CA THR A 45 -36.16 0.98 10.42
C THR A 45 -36.04 -0.47 9.96
N ALA A 46 -37.16 -1.09 9.63
CA ALA A 46 -37.19 -2.39 8.97
C ALA A 46 -38.24 -2.34 7.86
N LEU A 47 -37.81 -2.54 6.62
CA LEU A 47 -38.68 -2.50 5.46
C LEU A 47 -39.08 -3.93 5.08
N THR A 48 -40.38 -4.16 4.90
CA THR A 48 -40.87 -5.45 4.41
C THR A 48 -41.04 -5.40 2.90
N MET A 49 -40.28 -6.24 2.21
CA MET A 49 -40.28 -6.32 0.75
C MET A 49 -41.05 -7.56 0.32
N TYR A 50 -42.00 -7.40 -0.60
CA TYR A 50 -42.85 -8.48 -1.08
C TYR A 50 -42.50 -8.89 -2.50
N ALA A 51 -42.55 -10.19 -2.78
CA ALA A 51 -42.43 -10.76 -4.11
C ALA A 51 -43.62 -11.65 -4.43
N LYS A 52 -43.90 -11.78 -5.74
CA LYS A 52 -45.03 -12.56 -6.23
C LYS A 52 -44.80 -14.07 -6.13
N THR A 53 -43.53 -14.49 -6.25
CA THR A 53 -43.13 -15.90 -6.20
C THR A 53 -41.89 -16.05 -5.35
N GLU A 54 -41.68 -17.28 -4.85
CA GLU A 54 -40.49 -17.63 -4.07
C GLU A 54 -39.21 -17.47 -4.89
N GLU A 55 -39.22 -17.83 -6.17
CA GLU A 55 -38.05 -17.69 -7.05
C GLU A 55 -37.70 -16.22 -7.27
N MET A 56 -38.69 -15.35 -7.36
CA MET A 56 -38.47 -13.90 -7.48
C MET A 56 -37.91 -13.33 -6.19
N LYS A 57 -38.45 -13.73 -5.03
CA LYS A 57 -37.88 -13.40 -3.71
C LYS A 57 -36.40 -13.79 -3.65
N GLN A 58 -36.07 -15.03 -3.98
CA GLN A 58 -34.70 -15.53 -3.92
C GLN A 58 -33.75 -14.75 -4.83
N LYS A 59 -34.19 -14.41 -6.05
CA LYS A 59 -33.40 -13.58 -6.98
C LYS A 59 -33.14 -12.18 -6.44
N TRP A 60 -34.14 -11.56 -5.81
CA TRP A 60 -33.95 -10.24 -5.19
C TRP A 60 -33.01 -10.30 -4.01
N ILE A 61 -33.14 -11.31 -3.14
CA ILE A 61 -32.23 -11.52 -2.00
C ILE A 61 -30.80 -11.70 -2.49
N ASP A 62 -30.55 -12.64 -3.41
CA ASP A 62 -29.22 -12.89 -3.98
C ASP A 62 -28.62 -11.64 -4.64
N ALA A 63 -29.43 -10.87 -5.37
CA ALA A 63 -28.97 -9.62 -5.98
C ALA A 63 -28.60 -8.56 -4.93
N ILE A 64 -29.38 -8.43 -3.85
CA ILE A 64 -29.10 -7.50 -2.76
C ILE A 64 -27.86 -7.95 -1.98
N GLU A 65 -27.74 -9.23 -1.66
CA GLU A 65 -26.56 -9.79 -0.98
C GLU A 65 -25.29 -9.59 -1.81
N LYS A 66 -25.34 -9.82 -3.12
CA LYS A 66 -24.22 -9.50 -4.03
C LYS A 66 -23.89 -8.02 -4.06
N ALA A 67 -24.89 -7.14 -4.03
CA ALA A 67 -24.65 -5.70 -3.94
C ALA A 67 -24.00 -5.34 -2.60
N LEU A 68 -24.43 -5.94 -1.48
CA LEU A 68 -23.85 -5.75 -0.17
C LEU A 68 -22.41 -6.24 -0.08
N ASP A 69 -22.08 -7.38 -0.70
CA ASP A 69 -20.71 -7.91 -0.79
C ASP A 69 -19.77 -7.00 -1.59
N ASN A 70 -20.30 -6.24 -2.56
CA ASN A 70 -19.52 -5.19 -3.24
C ASN A 70 -19.35 -3.94 -2.37
N VAL A 71 -20.37 -3.54 -1.60
CA VAL A 71 -20.30 -2.35 -0.76
C VAL A 71 -19.44 -2.57 0.48
N CYS A 72 -19.56 -3.74 1.11
CA CYS A 72 -18.85 -4.13 2.33
C CYS A 72 -18.36 -5.58 2.19
N PRO A 73 -17.29 -5.83 1.40
CA PRO A 73 -16.73 -7.17 1.29
C PRO A 73 -16.26 -7.67 2.65
N ALA A 74 -16.42 -8.97 2.91
CA ALA A 74 -16.01 -9.58 4.18
C ALA A 74 -14.52 -9.35 4.51
N ALA A 75 -13.67 -9.23 3.49
CA ALA A 75 -12.25 -8.91 3.61
C ALA A 75 -11.97 -7.56 4.31
N LEU A 76 -12.93 -6.63 4.36
CA LEU A 76 -12.82 -5.41 5.17
C LEU A 76 -12.69 -5.70 6.67
N GLN A 77 -13.25 -6.81 7.15
CA GLN A 77 -13.18 -7.17 8.57
C GLN A 77 -11.80 -7.68 8.99
N ASN A 78 -11.00 -8.13 8.03
CA ASN A 78 -9.67 -8.70 8.27
C ASN A 78 -8.54 -7.67 8.11
N THR A 79 -8.86 -6.43 7.74
CA THR A 79 -7.85 -5.40 7.46
C THR A 79 -8.12 -4.13 8.27
N ASP A 80 -7.07 -3.43 8.67
CA ASP A 80 -7.17 -2.11 9.32
C ASP A 80 -7.47 -0.97 8.31
N HIS A 81 -7.72 -1.31 7.04
CA HIS A 81 -7.99 -0.35 5.97
C HIS A 81 -9.48 -0.04 5.88
N ILE A 82 -9.80 1.22 5.58
CA ILE A 82 -11.16 1.64 5.26
C ILE A 82 -11.30 1.74 3.75
N PHE A 83 -11.45 0.59 3.09
CA PHE A 83 -11.65 0.54 1.64
C PHE A 83 -13.09 0.92 1.26
N GLN A 84 -13.21 1.69 0.17
CA GLN A 84 -14.48 2.06 -0.43
C GLN A 84 -14.41 1.82 -1.95
N MET A 85 -15.53 1.37 -2.55
CA MET A 85 -15.63 1.27 -4.00
C MET A 85 -15.36 2.62 -4.64
N HIS A 86 -14.43 2.66 -5.60
CA HIS A 86 -14.00 3.91 -6.22
C HIS A 86 -13.90 3.78 -7.74
N SER A 87 -14.28 4.85 -8.43
CA SER A 87 -14.11 4.97 -9.88
C SER A 87 -12.90 5.84 -10.18
N PHE A 88 -11.85 5.22 -10.69
CA PHE A 88 -10.61 5.90 -11.06
C PHE A 88 -10.76 6.56 -12.44
N GLU A 89 -10.54 7.87 -12.52
CA GLU A 89 -10.56 8.62 -13.78
C GLU A 89 -9.37 8.29 -14.69
N LYS A 90 -8.25 7.91 -14.08
CA LYS A 90 -7.00 7.54 -14.77
C LYS A 90 -6.73 6.05 -14.56
N PRO A 91 -6.04 5.39 -15.51
CA PRO A 91 -5.61 4.01 -15.33
C PRO A 91 -4.82 3.86 -14.03
N ALA A 92 -5.31 3.00 -13.13
CA ALA A 92 -4.71 2.74 -11.83
C ALA A 92 -4.29 1.27 -11.74
N ASN A 93 -3.17 1.01 -11.08
CA ASN A 93 -2.71 -0.34 -10.77
C ASN A 93 -3.09 -0.73 -9.34
N CYS A 94 -3.37 -2.02 -9.15
CA CYS A 94 -3.53 -2.59 -7.82
C CYS A 94 -2.16 -2.61 -7.15
N THR A 95 -2.09 -2.13 -5.91
CA THR A 95 -0.82 -2.08 -5.16
C THR A 95 -0.33 -3.47 -4.77
N GLU A 96 -1.22 -4.44 -4.63
CA GLU A 96 -0.86 -5.77 -4.15
C GLU A 96 -0.33 -6.67 -5.26
N CYS A 97 -0.97 -6.65 -6.44
CA CYS A 97 -0.57 -7.52 -7.55
C CYS A 97 0.10 -6.79 -8.71
N ASP A 98 0.28 -5.47 -8.62
CA ASP A 98 0.81 -4.57 -9.66
C ASP A 98 0.08 -4.62 -11.01
N LYS A 99 -1.09 -5.27 -11.08
CA LYS A 99 -1.91 -5.38 -12.29
C LYS A 99 -2.89 -4.22 -12.38
N LEU A 100 -3.27 -3.87 -13.62
CA LEU A 100 -4.26 -2.84 -13.91
C LEU A 100 -5.63 -3.16 -13.28
N LEU A 101 -6.25 -2.15 -12.66
CA LEU A 101 -7.66 -2.15 -12.28
C LEU A 101 -8.51 -1.99 -13.55
N ARG A 102 -9.16 -3.09 -13.96
CA ARG A 102 -9.82 -3.17 -15.27
C ARG A 102 -11.19 -2.48 -15.24
N GLY A 103 -11.51 -1.77 -16.31
CA GLY A 103 -12.81 -1.13 -16.52
C GLY A 103 -12.74 0.41 -16.46
N ILE A 104 -13.89 1.04 -16.62
CA ILE A 104 -14.05 2.52 -16.63
C ILE A 104 -14.89 3.04 -15.47
N PHE A 105 -15.46 2.14 -14.66
CA PHE A 105 -16.33 2.47 -13.55
C PHE A 105 -16.20 1.40 -12.46
N TYR A 106 -16.10 1.82 -11.20
CA TYR A 106 -15.87 0.97 -10.04
C TYR A 106 -14.85 -0.16 -10.28
N GLN A 107 -13.67 0.21 -10.77
CA GLN A 107 -12.63 -0.76 -11.16
C GLN A 107 -12.02 -1.50 -9.96
N GLY A 108 -12.19 -0.94 -8.76
CA GLY A 108 -11.74 -1.54 -7.52
C GLY A 108 -12.03 -0.65 -6.32
N TYR A 109 -11.17 -0.76 -5.32
CA TYR A 109 -11.37 -0.16 -4.02
C TYR A 109 -10.21 0.78 -3.67
N LEU A 110 -10.53 1.88 -3.00
CA LEU A 110 -9.58 2.87 -2.51
C LEU A 110 -9.71 2.99 -1.00
N CYS A 111 -8.58 2.91 -0.29
CA CYS A 111 -8.57 3.18 1.14
C CYS A 111 -8.63 4.69 1.41
N SER A 112 -9.60 5.14 2.20
CA SER A 112 -9.77 6.56 2.53
C SER A 112 -8.67 7.10 3.46
N VAL A 113 -7.94 6.22 4.14
CA VAL A 113 -6.89 6.58 5.11
C VAL A 113 -5.52 6.71 4.43
N CYS A 114 -5.10 5.68 3.70
CA CYS A 114 -3.75 5.62 3.11
C CYS A 114 -3.71 5.80 1.58
N GLY A 115 -4.88 5.92 0.94
CA GLY A 115 -4.98 6.14 -0.51
C GLY A 115 -4.52 4.95 -1.36
N VAL A 116 -4.40 3.74 -0.81
CA VAL A 116 -4.02 2.56 -1.58
C VAL A 116 -5.20 2.06 -2.41
N ALA A 117 -4.93 1.74 -3.68
CA ALA A 117 -5.92 1.22 -4.63
C ALA A 117 -5.67 -0.27 -4.87
N VAL A 118 -6.72 -1.09 -4.78
CA VAL A 118 -6.65 -2.56 -4.89
C VAL A 118 -7.88 -3.18 -5.57
N HIS A 119 -7.74 -4.40 -6.07
CA HIS A 119 -8.87 -5.22 -6.55
C HIS A 119 -9.69 -5.76 -5.37
N LYS A 120 -10.94 -6.17 -5.62
CA LYS A 120 -11.80 -6.83 -4.62
C LYS A 120 -11.12 -8.03 -3.96
N ASP A 121 -10.51 -8.87 -4.79
CA ASP A 121 -9.84 -10.11 -4.35
C ASP A 121 -8.50 -9.84 -3.66
N CYS A 122 -7.92 -8.66 -3.86
CA CYS A 122 -6.64 -8.29 -3.26
C CYS A 122 -6.79 -7.58 -1.91
N ILE A 123 -8.02 -7.37 -1.40
CA ILE A 123 -8.26 -6.63 -0.15
C ILE A 123 -7.64 -7.36 1.05
N ASP A 124 -7.74 -8.69 1.10
CA ASP A 124 -7.32 -9.51 2.25
C ASP A 124 -5.78 -9.58 2.38
N ASP A 125 -5.06 -9.49 1.24
CA ASP A 125 -3.61 -9.59 1.19
C ASP A 125 -2.88 -8.25 1.44
N VAL A 126 -3.59 -7.12 1.53
CA VAL A 126 -2.95 -5.79 1.66
C VAL A 126 -2.30 -5.62 3.02
N ARG A 127 -1.01 -5.22 3.00
CA ARG A 127 -0.26 -4.86 4.22
C ARG A 127 -0.98 -3.81 5.07
N SER A 128 -0.81 -3.87 6.39
CA SER A 128 -1.44 -2.99 7.41
C SER A 128 -1.52 -1.50 7.04
N CYS A 129 -2.68 -0.89 7.32
CA CYS A 129 -2.94 0.52 7.04
C CYS A 129 -2.01 1.45 7.85
N GLY A 130 -1.50 2.51 7.22
CA GLY A 130 -0.74 3.56 7.90
C GLY A 130 0.76 3.59 7.65
N ALA A 131 1.33 2.68 6.85
CA ALA A 131 2.68 2.86 6.35
C ALA A 131 2.70 4.06 5.37
N PRO A 132 3.44 5.15 5.67
CA PRO A 132 3.58 6.25 4.71
C PRO A 132 4.20 5.68 3.45
N ARG A 133 3.53 5.85 2.31
CA ARG A 133 4.21 5.70 1.02
C ARG A 133 5.23 6.82 0.97
N LEU A 134 6.50 6.49 1.24
CA LEU A 134 7.59 7.39 0.88
C LEU A 134 7.38 7.71 -0.62
N PRO A 135 7.44 9.00 -1.02
CA PRO A 135 7.28 9.36 -2.42
C PRO A 135 8.25 8.51 -3.25
N PRO A 136 7.85 8.07 -4.46
CA PRO A 136 8.77 7.38 -5.34
C PRO A 136 10.02 8.25 -5.45
N ARG A 137 11.16 7.68 -5.03
CA ARG A 137 12.46 8.37 -5.11
C ARG A 137 12.54 8.91 -6.54
N PRO A 138 12.66 10.23 -6.75
CA PRO A 138 12.84 10.73 -8.11
C PRO A 138 14.00 9.95 -8.72
N PRO A 139 13.93 9.53 -10.00
CA PRO A 139 15.11 9.00 -10.65
C PRO A 139 16.20 10.02 -10.39
N SER A 140 17.31 9.60 -9.79
CA SER A 140 18.48 10.44 -9.64
C SER A 140 19.00 10.74 -11.04
N VAL A 141 18.33 11.64 -11.76
CA VAL A 141 18.85 12.25 -12.96
C VAL A 141 19.82 13.28 -12.41
N THR A 142 21.04 12.82 -12.13
CA THR A 142 22.20 13.68 -12.09
C THR A 142 22.33 14.26 -13.49
N VAL A 143 21.54 15.29 -13.80
CA VAL A 143 21.85 16.23 -14.88
C VAL A 143 23.03 17.02 -14.35
N VAL A 144 24.20 16.41 -14.43
CA VAL A 144 25.45 17.14 -14.35
C VAL A 144 25.47 18.09 -15.55
N PRO A 145 25.63 19.41 -15.34
CA PRO A 145 25.83 20.33 -16.45
C PRO A 145 26.99 19.83 -17.32
N GLU A 146 26.83 19.85 -18.64
CA GLU A 146 27.81 19.43 -19.67
C GLU A 146 29.23 19.98 -19.45
N ILE A 147 29.39 21.04 -18.65
CA ILE A 147 30.67 21.66 -18.28
C ILE A 147 31.55 20.73 -17.43
N LEU A 148 31.01 19.67 -16.82
CA LEU A 148 31.78 18.69 -16.03
C LEU A 148 32.18 17.43 -16.81
N ARG A 149 31.77 17.28 -18.08
CA ARG A 149 32.04 16.07 -18.89
C ARG A 149 33.46 15.92 -19.41
N ARG A 150 34.33 16.92 -19.23
CA ARG A 150 35.68 16.93 -19.83
C ARG A 150 36.82 16.35 -19.00
N ASN A 151 36.56 15.78 -17.82
CA ASN A 151 37.63 15.17 -17.01
C ASN A 151 37.32 13.73 -16.60
N LEU A 152 36.80 12.92 -17.53
CA LEU A 152 36.74 11.47 -17.38
C LEU A 152 38.05 10.84 -17.85
N SER A 153 39.14 11.15 -17.17
CA SER A 153 40.45 10.51 -17.38
C SER A 153 41.44 10.88 -16.28
N SER A 154 41.06 10.69 -15.00
CA SER A 154 42.01 10.58 -13.88
C SER A 154 41.28 10.04 -12.64
N ALA A 155 41.49 8.76 -12.34
CA ALA A 155 41.23 8.07 -11.07
C ALA A 155 40.06 8.60 -10.21
N ALA A 156 38.93 7.89 -10.24
CA ALA A 156 37.79 8.07 -9.35
C ALA A 156 38.23 8.21 -7.88
N ARG A 157 38.32 9.45 -7.39
CA ARG A 157 38.48 9.71 -5.96
C ARG A 157 37.14 9.38 -5.31
N LYS A 158 37.11 8.26 -4.58
CA LYS A 158 35.98 7.90 -3.71
C LYS A 158 35.63 9.13 -2.85
N PRO A 159 34.34 9.46 -2.63
CA PRO A 159 33.98 10.57 -1.76
C PRO A 159 34.53 10.32 -0.35
N TYR A 160 35.30 11.27 0.17
CA TYR A 160 35.87 11.26 1.51
C TYR A 160 35.51 12.57 2.22
N MET A 161 35.37 12.54 3.54
CA MET A 161 35.04 13.72 4.35
C MET A 161 36.23 14.66 4.47
N PHE A 162 37.39 14.13 4.85
CA PHE A 162 38.67 14.85 4.96
C PHE A 162 39.81 13.84 4.86
N LYS A 163 41.02 14.34 4.62
CA LYS A 163 42.24 13.52 4.60
C LYS A 163 43.02 13.72 5.88
N VAL A 164 43.64 12.65 6.36
CA VAL A 164 44.51 12.63 7.54
C VAL A 164 45.79 11.90 7.20
N ARG A 165 46.84 12.15 7.96
CA ARG A 165 48.12 11.47 7.79
C ARG A 165 48.38 10.55 8.97
N ALA A 166 48.82 9.33 8.69
CA ALA A 166 49.21 8.39 9.72
C ALA A 166 50.43 8.89 10.50
N ARG A 167 50.26 9.18 11.79
CA ARG A 167 51.37 9.50 12.70
C ARG A 167 52.17 8.26 13.07
N PHE A 168 51.50 7.13 13.22
CA PHE A 168 52.10 5.84 13.57
C PHE A 168 51.60 4.74 12.63
N ALA A 169 52.44 3.73 12.37
CA ALA A 169 51.99 2.53 11.66
C ALA A 169 50.94 1.78 12.50
N TYR A 170 49.88 1.32 11.85
CA TYR A 170 48.79 0.59 12.49
C TYR A 170 48.53 -0.72 11.76
N GLN A 171 48.45 -1.82 12.50
CA GLN A 171 48.09 -3.14 12.00
C GLN A 171 47.01 -3.71 12.91
N GLY A 172 45.75 -3.59 12.47
CA GLY A 172 44.61 -4.09 13.22
C GLY A 172 44.15 -5.49 12.77
N PRO A 173 43.12 -6.05 13.42
CA PRO A 173 42.44 -7.28 12.99
C PRO A 173 41.90 -7.19 11.54
N PRO A 174 41.43 -8.29 10.92
CA PRO A 174 41.11 -8.33 9.48
C PRO A 174 40.08 -7.32 8.94
N ASP A 175 39.29 -6.67 9.79
CA ASP A 175 38.34 -5.59 9.43
C ASP A 175 38.95 -4.18 9.57
N HIS A 176 40.18 -4.08 10.07
CA HIS A 176 40.86 -2.82 10.33
C HIS A 176 41.81 -2.43 9.19
N LEU A 177 41.91 -1.12 8.98
CA LEU A 177 42.78 -0.53 7.98
C LEU A 177 44.23 -0.61 8.43
N SER A 178 45.05 -1.43 7.77
CA SER A 178 46.50 -1.42 8.02
C SER A 178 47.19 -0.34 7.18
N PHE A 179 48.00 0.50 7.80
CA PHE A 179 48.76 1.58 7.16
C PHE A 179 50.12 1.80 7.83
N ASP A 180 51.06 2.33 7.07
CA ASP A 180 52.41 2.67 7.54
C ASP A 180 52.46 4.12 8.05
N SER A 181 53.49 4.48 8.81
CA SER A 181 53.71 5.88 9.21
C SER A 181 53.89 6.78 7.98
N ASP A 182 53.30 7.98 8.00
CA ASP A 182 53.24 8.96 6.90
C ASP A 182 52.29 8.61 5.74
N ASP A 183 51.54 7.51 5.80
CA ASP A 183 50.50 7.20 4.80
C ASP A 183 49.35 8.24 4.85
N GLU A 184 48.94 8.73 3.67
CA GLU A 184 47.71 9.53 3.54
C GLU A 184 46.48 8.62 3.58
N ILE A 185 45.56 8.92 4.51
CA ILE A 185 44.31 8.18 4.69
C ILE A 185 43.15 9.12 4.41
N TYR A 186 42.23 8.66 3.56
CA TYR A 186 41.00 9.38 3.23
C TYR A 186 39.87 8.85 4.11
N VAL A 187 39.36 9.68 5.00
CA VAL A 187 38.30 9.31 5.95
C VAL A 187 36.96 9.37 5.26
N THR A 188 36.22 8.25 5.23
CA THR A 188 34.89 8.16 4.60
C THR A 188 33.76 8.26 5.62
N ASN A 189 33.97 7.80 6.86
CA ASN A 189 32.95 7.81 7.90
C ASN A 189 33.57 7.93 9.30
N LYS A 190 32.90 8.64 10.23
CA LYS A 190 33.27 8.72 11.65
C LYS A 190 32.23 7.97 12.48
N LEU A 191 32.50 6.72 12.84
CA LEU A 191 31.58 5.93 13.66
C LEU A 191 31.49 6.48 15.09
N ASN A 192 32.64 6.77 15.69
CA ASN A 192 32.74 7.38 17.03
C ASN A 192 34.12 8.04 17.23
N ASN A 193 34.38 8.56 18.43
CA ASN A 193 35.66 9.19 18.78
C ASN A 193 36.85 8.21 18.82
N MET A 194 36.63 6.90 18.77
CA MET A 194 37.67 5.86 18.90
C MET A 194 37.86 5.05 17.62
N CYS A 195 37.04 5.25 16.59
CA CYS A 195 37.01 4.42 15.39
C CYS A 195 36.47 5.21 14.20
N TRP A 196 37.34 5.44 13.22
CA TRP A 196 37.03 6.05 11.93
C TRP A 196 37.19 5.03 10.81
N GLU A 197 36.41 5.18 9.76
CA GLU A 197 36.49 4.36 8.56
C GLU A 197 37.12 5.19 7.44
N GLY A 198 38.01 4.58 6.67
CA GLY A 198 38.64 5.25 5.54
C GLY A 198 39.40 4.30 4.64
N TYR A 199 40.18 4.87 3.72
CA TYR A 199 41.07 4.11 2.84
C TYR A 199 42.43 4.76 2.69
N VAL A 200 43.48 3.94 2.57
CA VAL A 200 44.85 4.42 2.34
C VAL A 200 45.01 4.87 0.88
N ALA A 201 45.57 6.05 0.66
CA ALA A 201 45.83 6.62 -0.67
C ALA A 201 46.69 5.70 -1.54
N ARG A 202 47.74 5.12 -0.95
CA ARG A 202 48.74 4.29 -1.61
C ARG A 202 48.21 2.92 -2.01
N THR A 203 47.45 2.26 -1.14
CA THR A 203 47.02 0.86 -1.33
C THR A 203 45.56 0.72 -1.75
N GLY A 204 44.74 1.76 -1.58
CA GLY A 204 43.30 1.74 -1.86
C GLY A 204 42.49 0.82 -0.94
N LYS A 205 43.13 0.17 0.04
CA LYS A 205 42.48 -0.69 1.04
C LYS A 205 41.59 0.15 1.93
N THR A 206 40.41 -0.36 2.24
CA THR A 206 39.41 0.27 3.13
C THR A 206 39.36 -0.49 4.45
N GLY A 207 39.02 0.19 5.54
CA GLY A 207 38.81 -0.44 6.84
C GLY A 207 38.70 0.57 7.97
N PHE A 208 38.61 0.04 9.19
CA PHE A 208 38.48 0.83 10.41
C PHE A 208 39.82 1.12 11.07
N PHE A 209 39.99 2.31 11.64
CA PHE A 209 41.18 2.67 12.39
C PHE A 209 40.91 3.68 13.51
N PRO A 210 41.68 3.64 14.59
CA PRO A 210 41.56 4.59 15.68
C PRO A 210 42.15 5.96 15.28
N PRO A 211 41.45 7.08 15.58
CA PRO A 211 41.93 8.41 15.22
C PRO A 211 43.20 8.84 15.96
N ASP A 212 43.54 8.23 17.10
CA ASP A 212 44.77 8.51 17.83
C ASP A 212 46.06 8.24 17.03
N HIS A 213 45.97 7.45 15.96
CA HIS A 213 47.11 7.09 15.13
C HIS A 213 47.28 8.02 13.91
N VAL A 214 46.42 9.02 13.75
CA VAL A 214 46.42 9.96 12.61
C VAL A 214 46.37 11.42 13.07
N GLU A 215 46.91 12.33 12.26
CA GLU A 215 46.86 13.79 12.45
C GLU A 215 46.36 14.54 11.22
#